data_AF-A0AAD5UP11-F1
#
_entry.id   AF-A0AAD5UP11-F1
#
_cell.length_a   1.000
_cell.length_b   1.000
_cell.length_c   1.000
_cell.angle_alpha   90.00
_cell.angle_beta   90.00
_cell.angle_gamma   90.00
#
_symmetry.space_group_name_H-M   'P 1'
#
loop_
_entity.id
_entity.type
_entity.pdbx_description
1 polymer ?
#
loop_
_entity_poly.entity_id
_entity_poly.type
_entity_poly.pdbx_seq_one_letter_code
_entity_poly.pdbx_strand_id
1 'polypeptide(L)'
;MRKNWGNEHSSDSPPSDWASPPPSSSSPSSSSSSSSSSSSSPSSPPSPIIENSIPKPSGDVTRIARGGYNLEDKVKWDDDKYAEVQNFVRTLAQTHLDTKCSISRQSLQSLEEVYTKANEKYPMLKQYQNNWVVRDFLIMYLHNSASRARSYTPQEAGSSVSRARRPQ
;
A
#
# COMPACT_ATOMS: atom_id res chain seq x y z
N MET A 1 -11.41 -25.85 -50.78
CA MET A 1 -12.26 -26.90 -50.17
C MET A 1 -12.36 -26.67 -48.67
N ARG A 2 -13.57 -26.40 -48.18
CA ARG A 2 -13.94 -26.14 -46.77
C ARG A 2 -14.19 -27.48 -46.05
N LYS A 3 -13.84 -27.57 -44.76
CA LYS A 3 -14.17 -28.70 -43.86
C LYS A 3 -14.50 -28.08 -42.49
N ASN A 4 -15.72 -27.56 -42.30
CA ASN A 4 -16.87 -28.21 -41.64
C ASN A 4 -16.52 -28.77 -40.24
N TRP A 5 -16.74 -27.97 -39.20
CA TRP A 5 -16.83 -28.40 -37.81
C TRP A 5 -18.31 -28.57 -37.48
N GLY A 6 -18.69 -29.80 -37.14
CA GLY A 6 -20.05 -30.16 -36.72
C GLY A 6 -20.30 -29.73 -35.28
N ASN A 7 -21.40 -29.01 -35.10
CA ASN A 7 -22.07 -28.80 -33.82
C ASN A 7 -22.64 -30.13 -33.30
N GLU A 8 -22.20 -30.58 -32.14
CA GLU A 8 -22.96 -31.50 -31.30
C GLU A 8 -23.40 -30.71 -30.05
N HIS A 9 -24.69 -30.37 -30.02
CA HIS A 9 -25.38 -29.81 -28.88
C HIS A 9 -25.88 -30.97 -28.01
N SER A 10 -25.21 -31.26 -26.90
CA SER A 10 -25.80 -32.08 -25.84
C SER A 10 -26.77 -31.21 -25.04
N SER A 11 -28.05 -31.55 -25.16
CA SER A 11 -29.14 -31.05 -24.33
C SER A 11 -28.96 -31.51 -22.89
N ASP A 12 -28.65 -30.58 -21.98
CA ASP A 12 -28.83 -30.80 -20.54
C ASP A 12 -30.06 -30.01 -20.10
N SER A 13 -31.16 -30.73 -19.92
CA SER A 13 -32.44 -30.20 -19.45
C SER A 13 -32.38 -30.00 -17.92
N PRO A 14 -32.78 -28.83 -17.40
CA PRO A 14 -32.87 -28.63 -15.95
C PRO A 14 -34.13 -29.34 -15.38
N PRO A 15 -34.04 -30.00 -14.21
CA PRO A 15 -35.22 -30.55 -13.55
C PRO A 15 -36.11 -29.44 -12.97
N SER A 16 -37.40 -29.56 -13.26
CA SER A 16 -38.49 -28.70 -12.81
C SER A 16 -39.20 -29.33 -11.61
N ASP A 17 -39.01 -28.80 -10.41
CA ASP A 17 -39.83 -29.03 -9.22
C ASP A 17 -39.73 -27.74 -8.37
N TRP A 18 -40.76 -26.87 -8.33
CA TRP A 18 -41.88 -26.92 -7.36
C TRP A 18 -41.37 -26.79 -5.91
N ALA A 19 -41.61 -25.73 -5.12
CA ALA A 19 -42.76 -24.84 -5.06
C ALA A 19 -42.41 -23.48 -4.42
N SER A 20 -43.20 -22.47 -4.81
CA SER A 20 -43.32 -21.17 -4.14
C SER A 20 -44.07 -21.28 -2.81
N PRO A 21 -43.67 -20.56 -1.74
CA PRO A 21 -44.56 -20.31 -0.61
C PRO A 21 -45.54 -19.15 -0.90
N PRO A 22 -46.74 -19.14 -0.27
CA PRO A 22 -47.80 -18.17 -0.55
C PRO A 22 -47.55 -16.79 0.09
N PRO A 23 -48.23 -15.72 -0.38
CA PRO A 23 -48.19 -14.40 0.24
C PRO A 23 -49.26 -14.28 1.34
N SER A 24 -48.84 -14.02 2.58
CA SER A 24 -49.74 -13.58 3.65
C SER A 24 -49.53 -12.11 3.95
N SER A 25 -50.53 -11.32 3.57
CA SER A 25 -50.71 -9.91 3.91
C SER A 25 -51.05 -9.75 5.40
N SER A 26 -50.38 -8.83 6.09
CA SER A 26 -50.91 -8.05 7.24
C SER A 26 -49.91 -6.95 7.62
N SER A 27 -50.25 -5.70 7.27
CA SER A 27 -49.75 -4.45 7.92
C SER A 27 -50.40 -4.30 9.32
N PRO A 28 -50.19 -3.25 10.16
CA PRO A 28 -49.46 -1.99 9.95
C PRO A 28 -48.66 -1.42 11.16
N SER A 29 -47.97 -0.29 10.89
CA SER A 29 -47.68 0.86 11.78
C SER A 29 -47.06 0.65 13.17
N SER A 30 -45.82 1.12 13.38
CA SER A 30 -45.48 1.93 14.57
C SER A 30 -44.25 2.80 14.32
N SER A 31 -44.47 4.10 14.47
CA SER A 31 -43.49 5.17 14.66
C SER A 31 -42.54 4.92 15.84
N SER A 32 -41.26 5.26 15.70
CA SER A 32 -40.51 6.02 16.71
C SER A 32 -39.09 6.33 16.26
N SER A 33 -38.80 7.62 16.25
CA SER A 33 -37.51 8.28 16.31
C SER A 33 -36.52 7.71 17.34
N SER A 34 -35.24 7.65 16.96
CA SER A 34 -34.07 7.93 17.82
C SER A 34 -32.79 7.89 16.96
N SER A 35 -32.27 9.02 16.50
CA SER A 35 -31.24 9.82 17.18
C SER A 35 -30.10 9.00 17.82
N SER A 36 -28.90 9.29 17.30
CA SER A 36 -27.57 9.22 17.92
C SER A 36 -27.00 7.87 18.34
N SER A 37 -25.87 7.52 17.73
CA SER A 37 -24.64 7.47 18.52
C SER A 37 -23.43 7.61 17.59
N SER A 38 -22.87 8.81 17.64
CA SER A 38 -21.48 9.11 17.39
C SER A 38 -20.58 7.98 17.91
N SER A 39 -19.92 7.28 17.00
CA SER A 39 -18.75 6.46 17.34
C SER A 39 -17.58 7.42 17.57
N SER A 40 -17.63 8.13 18.70
CA SER A 40 -16.48 8.83 19.26
C SER A 40 -15.56 7.76 19.83
N SER A 41 -14.62 7.32 19.00
CA SER A 41 -13.51 6.50 19.48
C SER A 41 -12.73 7.28 20.55
N PRO A 42 -12.32 6.61 21.64
CA PRO A 42 -11.80 7.28 22.83
C PRO A 42 -10.49 8.01 22.55
N SER A 43 -10.44 9.23 23.11
CA SER A 43 -9.34 10.17 23.15
C SER A 43 -7.97 9.49 23.28
N SER A 44 -7.22 9.49 22.18
CA SER A 44 -5.76 9.59 22.29
C SER A 44 -5.46 11.01 22.78
N PRO A 45 -4.50 11.18 23.71
CA PRO A 45 -4.10 12.53 24.14
C PRO A 45 -3.75 13.35 22.89
N PRO A 46 -4.28 14.59 22.74
CA PRO A 46 -3.88 15.45 21.65
C PRO A 46 -2.37 15.66 21.79
N SER A 47 -1.62 15.00 20.90
CA SER A 47 -0.22 15.34 20.69
C SER A 47 -0.18 16.85 20.39
N PRO A 48 0.81 17.60 20.90
CA PRO A 48 0.88 19.05 20.69
C PRO A 48 0.68 19.33 19.21
N ILE A 49 -0.46 19.92 18.89
CA ILE A 49 -0.86 20.24 17.52
C ILE A 49 0.04 21.43 17.19
N ILE A 50 1.15 21.19 16.50
CA ILE A 50 1.93 22.27 15.92
C ILE A 50 1.01 22.84 14.84
N GLU A 51 0.30 23.91 15.19
CA GLU A 51 -0.85 24.49 14.48
C GLU A 51 -0.53 24.96 13.06
N ASN A 52 0.76 24.94 12.68
CA ASN A 52 1.27 25.36 11.37
C ASN A 52 1.98 24.22 10.59
N SER A 53 1.94 22.97 11.06
CA SER A 53 2.58 21.87 10.34
C SER A 53 1.65 21.27 9.27
N ILE A 54 2.22 20.97 8.09
CA ILE A 54 1.51 20.33 6.98
C ILE A 54 1.14 18.89 7.39
N PRO A 55 -0.16 18.55 7.52
CA PRO A 55 -0.58 17.23 7.96
C PRO A 55 -0.34 16.18 6.88
N LYS A 56 -0.27 14.91 7.30
CA LYS A 56 -0.16 13.79 6.38
C LYS A 56 -1.47 13.64 5.56
N PRO A 57 -1.41 13.55 4.22
CA PRO A 57 -2.59 13.33 3.41
C PRO A 57 -3.20 11.93 3.65
N SER A 58 -4.52 11.81 3.46
CA SER A 58 -5.21 10.53 3.56
C SER A 58 -4.74 9.55 2.47
N GLY A 59 -4.52 8.30 2.84
CA GLY A 59 -4.03 7.24 1.94
C GLY A 59 -2.59 6.82 2.22
N ASP A 60 -2.08 5.88 1.42
CA ASP A 60 -0.72 5.36 1.53
C ASP A 60 0.10 5.67 0.27
N VAL A 61 1.36 6.11 0.45
CA VAL A 61 2.29 6.43 -0.64
C VAL A 61 2.59 5.24 -1.57
N THR A 62 2.39 4.00 -1.11
CA THR A 62 2.66 2.77 -1.90
C THR A 62 1.44 2.21 -2.62
N ARG A 63 0.23 2.77 -2.40
CA ARG A 63 -1.04 2.22 -2.92
C ARG A 63 -1.72 3.16 -3.92
N ILE A 64 -0.96 3.74 -4.84
CA ILE A 64 -1.46 4.72 -5.83
C ILE A 64 -2.74 4.22 -6.52
N ALA A 65 -2.79 2.96 -6.98
CA ALA A 65 -3.94 2.37 -7.67
C ALA A 65 -5.20 2.13 -6.80
N ARG A 66 -5.11 2.27 -5.47
CA ARG A 66 -6.22 2.01 -4.52
C ARG A 66 -6.51 3.22 -3.62
N GLY A 67 -6.32 4.43 -4.16
CA GLY A 67 -6.56 5.68 -3.40
C GLY A 67 -5.36 6.15 -2.56
N GLY A 68 -4.16 5.69 -2.88
CA GLY A 68 -2.92 6.28 -2.38
C GLY A 68 -2.61 7.62 -3.05
N TYR A 69 -1.53 8.26 -2.63
CA TYR A 69 -1.05 9.52 -3.22
C TYR A 69 0.39 9.39 -3.70
N ASN A 70 0.75 10.20 -4.70
CA ASN A 70 2.14 10.39 -5.07
C ASN A 70 2.79 11.38 -4.09
N LEU A 71 3.97 11.04 -3.55
CA LEU A 71 4.64 11.88 -2.55
C LEU A 71 5.00 13.24 -3.14
N GLU A 72 5.63 13.23 -4.31
CA GLU A 72 6.06 14.41 -5.08
C GLU A 72 4.93 15.44 -5.27
N ASP A 73 3.73 15.00 -5.67
CA ASP A 73 2.54 15.86 -5.82
C ASP A 73 2.12 16.55 -4.52
N LYS A 74 2.40 15.93 -3.37
CA LYS A 74 2.03 16.43 -2.04
C LYS A 74 3.07 17.36 -1.46
N VAL A 75 4.35 17.11 -1.72
CA VAL A 75 5.43 17.96 -1.22
C VAL A 75 5.65 19.20 -2.11
N LYS A 76 5.31 19.10 -3.41
CA LYS A 76 5.46 20.17 -4.42
C LYS A 76 6.88 20.76 -4.44
N TRP A 77 7.88 19.90 -4.33
CA TRP A 77 9.28 20.30 -4.45
C TRP A 77 9.76 20.22 -5.89
N ASP A 78 10.82 20.96 -6.20
CA ASP A 78 11.56 20.79 -7.45
C ASP A 78 12.14 19.37 -7.53
N ASP A 79 12.19 18.80 -8.74
CA ASP A 79 12.67 17.44 -9.00
C ASP A 79 14.07 17.20 -8.40
N ASP A 80 14.98 18.18 -8.56
CA ASP A 80 16.34 18.13 -8.03
C ASP A 80 16.33 18.03 -6.49
N LYS A 81 15.51 18.86 -5.84
CA LYS A 81 15.39 18.90 -4.38
C LYS A 81 14.76 17.61 -3.85
N TYR A 82 13.74 17.11 -4.54
CA TYR A 82 13.11 15.84 -4.22
C TYR A 82 14.10 14.68 -4.32
N ALA A 83 14.85 14.60 -5.42
CA ALA A 83 15.87 13.57 -5.63
C ALA A 83 17.00 13.65 -4.59
N GLU A 84 17.44 14.85 -4.23
CA GLU A 84 18.48 15.07 -3.22
C GLU A 84 18.06 14.55 -1.84
N VAL A 85 16.88 14.98 -1.36
CA VAL A 85 16.32 14.54 -0.08
C VAL A 85 16.06 13.04 -0.11
N GLN A 86 15.48 12.52 -1.20
CA GLN A 86 15.23 11.09 -1.37
C GLN A 86 16.52 10.28 -1.26
N ASN A 87 17.59 10.69 -1.95
CA ASN A 87 18.86 9.99 -1.93
C ASN A 87 19.50 10.03 -0.54
N PHE A 88 19.43 11.18 0.13
CA PHE A 88 19.92 11.31 1.50
C PHE A 88 19.19 10.38 2.48
N VAL A 89 17.86 10.35 2.42
CA VAL A 89 17.05 9.46 3.27
C VAL A 89 17.32 7.99 2.97
N ARG A 90 17.55 7.62 1.70
CA ARG A 90 17.96 6.25 1.32
C ARG A 90 19.30 5.87 1.93
N THR A 91 20.30 6.76 1.89
CA THR A 91 21.60 6.52 2.52
C THR A 91 21.45 6.34 4.03
N LEU A 92 20.66 7.18 4.70
CA LEU A 92 20.37 7.01 6.13
C LEU A 92 19.69 5.67 6.43
N ALA A 93 18.74 5.26 5.58
CA ALA A 93 18.08 3.97 5.72
C ALA A 93 19.04 2.79 5.58
N GLN A 94 20.01 2.85 4.66
CA GLN A 94 21.02 1.81 4.50
C GLN A 94 21.97 1.72 5.70
N THR A 95 22.29 2.87 6.32
CA THR A 95 23.22 2.93 7.45
C THR A 95 22.58 2.57 8.78
N HIS A 96 21.33 3.01 9.01
CA HIS A 96 20.68 2.93 10.34
C HIS A 96 19.51 1.94 10.40
N LEU A 97 18.95 1.50 9.27
CA LEU A 97 17.75 0.65 9.23
C LEU A 97 18.01 -0.69 8.56
N ASP A 98 17.20 -1.68 8.91
CA ASP A 98 17.24 -2.99 8.26
C ASP A 98 16.43 -2.95 6.96
N THR A 99 17.12 -2.84 5.82
CA THR A 99 16.49 -2.79 4.49
C THR A 99 15.71 -4.04 4.09
N LYS A 100 15.87 -5.15 4.83
CA LYS A 100 15.12 -6.40 4.60
C LYS A 100 13.75 -6.40 5.25
N CYS A 101 13.48 -5.46 6.16
CA CYS A 101 12.27 -5.39 6.96
C CYS A 101 11.42 -4.15 6.63
N SER A 102 10.10 -4.29 6.76
CA SER A 102 9.16 -3.16 6.63
C SER A 102 9.34 -2.12 7.73
N ILE A 103 8.89 -0.88 7.50
CA ILE A 103 8.96 0.22 8.48
C ILE A 103 8.43 -0.16 9.88
N SER A 104 7.35 -0.96 9.95
CA SER A 104 6.70 -1.35 11.21
C SER A 104 7.52 -2.31 12.07
N ARG A 105 8.57 -2.92 11.49
CA ARG A 105 9.48 -3.84 12.17
C ARG A 105 10.81 -3.16 12.53
N GLN A 106 10.99 -1.89 12.17
CA GLN A 106 12.18 -1.12 12.53
C GLN A 106 12.11 -0.69 13.99
N SER A 107 13.28 -0.48 14.60
CA SER A 107 13.35 0.05 15.96
C SER A 107 12.94 1.53 15.97
N LEU A 108 12.22 1.96 17.01
CA LEU A 108 11.83 3.36 17.15
C LEU A 108 13.06 4.28 17.30
N GLN A 109 14.10 3.83 18.00
CA GLN A 109 15.34 4.58 18.16
C GLN A 109 16.04 4.84 16.82
N SER A 110 16.16 3.81 15.97
CA SER A 110 16.78 3.96 14.65
C SER A 110 15.96 4.90 13.75
N LEU A 111 14.63 4.88 13.86
CA LEU A 111 13.77 5.82 13.13
C LEU A 111 13.96 7.26 13.62
N GLU A 112 14.03 7.46 14.93
CA GLU A 112 14.26 8.77 15.54
C GLU A 112 15.63 9.37 15.15
N GLU A 113 16.68 8.56 15.11
CA GLU A 113 17.99 8.97 14.59
C GLU A 113 17.90 9.46 13.13
N VAL A 114 17.21 8.71 12.28
CA VAL A 114 17.02 9.07 10.87
C VAL A 114 16.22 10.37 10.75
N TYR A 115 15.15 10.54 11.52
CA TYR A 115 14.36 11.78 11.51
C TYR A 115 15.19 12.97 12.00
N THR A 116 16.01 12.79 13.03
CA THR A 116 16.87 13.84 13.57
C THR A 116 17.88 14.30 12.53
N LYS A 117 18.62 13.36 11.94
CA LYS A 117 19.62 13.65 10.89
C LYS A 117 19.01 14.26 9.64
N ALA A 118 17.82 13.81 9.23
CA ALA A 118 17.09 14.39 8.12
C ALA A 118 16.69 15.85 8.39
N ASN A 119 16.15 16.13 9.58
CA ASN A 119 15.74 17.47 9.99
C ASN A 119 16.90 18.43 10.25
N GLU A 120 18.06 17.92 10.66
CA GLU A 120 19.29 18.72 10.79
C GLU A 120 19.80 19.17 9.43
N LYS A 121 19.80 18.27 8.43
CA LYS A 121 20.27 18.60 7.09
C LYS A 121 19.27 19.44 6.29
N TYR A 122 17.99 19.10 6.37
CA TYR A 122 16.92 19.77 5.64
C TYR A 122 15.89 20.32 6.63
N PRO A 123 16.09 21.53 7.17
CA PRO A 123 15.17 22.12 8.14
C PRO A 123 13.76 22.32 7.59
N MET A 124 13.60 22.37 6.26
CA MET A 124 12.30 22.37 5.60
C MET A 124 11.44 21.15 5.96
N LEU A 125 12.03 20.02 6.36
CA LEU A 125 11.28 18.84 6.78
C LEU A 125 10.49 19.05 8.08
N LYS A 126 10.92 19.99 8.93
CA LYS A 126 10.26 20.32 10.20
C LYS A 126 8.87 20.95 10.01
N GLN A 127 8.56 21.46 8.81
CA GLN A 127 7.23 21.99 8.49
C GLN A 127 6.18 20.88 8.32
N TYR A 128 6.59 19.61 8.18
CA TYR A 128 5.69 18.48 8.00
C TYR A 128 5.43 17.76 9.32
N GLN A 129 4.16 17.53 9.61
CA GLN A 129 3.75 16.95 10.89
C GLN A 129 4.33 15.54 11.09
N ASN A 130 4.83 15.24 12.29
CA ASN A 130 5.38 13.92 12.65
C ASN A 130 6.44 13.36 11.66
N ASN A 131 7.13 14.23 10.91
CA ASN A 131 8.12 13.84 9.90
C ASN A 131 7.55 12.89 8.82
N TRP A 132 6.27 13.05 8.46
CA TRP A 132 5.59 12.11 7.58
C TRP A 132 6.27 11.98 6.20
N VAL A 133 6.87 13.05 5.68
CA VAL A 133 7.62 13.04 4.41
C VAL A 133 8.82 12.08 4.48
N VAL A 134 9.62 12.18 5.53
CA VAL A 134 10.77 11.28 5.75
C VAL A 134 10.30 9.85 5.92
N ARG A 135 9.25 9.66 6.72
CA ARG A 135 8.65 8.34 6.95
C ARG A 135 8.16 7.70 5.66
N ASP A 136 7.53 8.45 4.77
CA ASP A 136 7.02 7.94 3.51
C ASP A 136 8.16 7.57 2.54
N PHE A 137 9.22 8.38 2.47
CA PHE A 137 10.44 8.01 1.74
C PHE A 137 11.01 6.68 2.22
N LEU A 138 11.08 6.48 3.54
CA LEU A 138 11.53 5.23 4.14
C LEU A 138 10.59 4.07 3.78
N ILE A 139 9.27 4.27 3.86
CA ILE A 139 8.28 3.25 3.49
C ILE A 139 8.46 2.82 2.02
N MET A 140 8.57 3.77 1.10
CA MET A 140 8.77 3.47 -0.32
C MET A 140 10.07 2.67 -0.54
N TYR A 141 11.16 3.12 0.06
CA TYR A 141 12.47 2.49 -0.09
C TYR A 141 12.52 1.07 0.50
N LEU A 142 12.02 0.89 1.73
CA LEU A 142 11.99 -0.41 2.41
C LEU A 142 11.02 -1.37 1.71
N HIS A 143 9.89 -0.89 1.20
CA HIS A 143 8.96 -1.73 0.43
C HIS A 143 9.63 -2.33 -0.81
N ASN A 144 10.37 -1.52 -1.57
CA ASN A 144 11.10 -1.99 -2.75
C ASN A 144 12.25 -2.94 -2.36
N SER A 145 13.05 -2.55 -1.36
CA SER A 145 14.19 -3.33 -0.87
C SER A 145 13.78 -4.70 -0.33
N ALA A 146 12.76 -4.77 0.52
CA ALA A 146 12.25 -6.02 1.07
C ALA A 146 11.60 -6.92 0.00
N SER A 147 11.02 -6.34 -1.05
CA SER A 147 10.50 -7.11 -2.19
C SER A 147 11.64 -7.70 -3.01
N ARG A 148 12.71 -6.94 -3.26
CA ARG A 148 13.92 -7.42 -3.94
C ARG A 148 14.66 -8.52 -3.17
N ALA A 149 14.75 -8.39 -1.85
CA ALA A 149 15.37 -9.40 -0.99
C ALA A 149 14.62 -10.74 -1.05
N ARG A 150 13.29 -10.72 -1.21
CA ARG A 150 12.46 -11.94 -1.36
C ARG A 150 12.59 -12.58 -2.74
N SER A 151 12.86 -11.80 -3.79
CA SER A 151 13.09 -12.34 -5.14
C SER A 151 14.48 -12.93 -5.34
N TYR A 152 15.43 -12.69 -4.43
CA TYR A 152 16.73 -13.36 -4.44
C TYR A 152 16.61 -14.72 -3.72
N THR A 153 15.94 -15.67 -4.37
CA THR A 153 16.25 -17.09 -4.13
C THR A 153 17.60 -17.36 -4.79
N PRO A 154 18.65 -17.77 -4.05
CA PRO A 154 19.82 -18.33 -4.68
C PRO A 154 19.36 -19.54 -5.50
N GLN A 155 19.25 -19.39 -6.82
CA GLN A 155 19.22 -20.56 -7.68
C GLN A 155 20.58 -21.24 -7.48
N GLU A 156 20.52 -22.41 -6.86
CA GLU A 156 21.54 -23.45 -6.89
C GLU A 156 22.43 -23.33 -8.12
N ALA A 157 23.72 -23.12 -7.87
CA ALA A 157 24.77 -23.34 -8.84
C ALA A 157 24.74 -24.82 -9.25
N GLY A 158 23.99 -25.16 -10.31
CA GLY A 158 23.86 -26.56 -10.71
C GLY A 158 22.77 -26.87 -11.74
N SER A 159 22.73 -26.19 -12.87
CA SER A 159 22.14 -26.77 -14.09
C SER A 159 22.61 -26.01 -15.32
N SER A 160 23.82 -26.38 -15.75
CA SER A 160 24.33 -26.04 -17.08
C SER A 160 23.34 -26.49 -18.15
N VAL A 161 23.04 -25.53 -19.02
CA VAL A 161 22.49 -25.65 -20.36
C VAL A 161 22.94 -26.92 -21.07
N SER A 162 21.97 -27.70 -21.57
CA SER A 162 22.18 -28.62 -22.69
C SER A 162 20.91 -28.65 -23.56
N ARG A 163 20.65 -27.54 -24.25
CA ARG A 163 19.81 -27.56 -25.46
C ARG A 163 20.69 -27.26 -26.66
N ALA A 164 21.53 -28.22 -27.03
CA ALA A 164 22.16 -28.25 -28.33
C ALA A 164 21.06 -28.46 -29.39
N ARG A 165 20.73 -27.38 -30.09
CA ARG A 165 19.92 -27.43 -31.31
C ARG A 165 20.74 -28.11 -32.41
N ARG A 166 20.18 -29.18 -32.96
CA ARG A 166 20.54 -29.74 -34.27
C ARG A 166 20.45 -28.66 -35.36
N PRO A 167 21.43 -28.55 -36.24
CA PRO A 167 21.21 -28.24 -37.65
C PRO A 167 21.34 -29.50 -38.52
N GLN A 168 20.72 -29.44 -39.68
CA GLN A 168 20.49 -30.51 -40.67
C GLN A 168 21.77 -31.07 -41.28
#